data_AF-A0A4R6P0T8-F1
#
_entry.id   AF-A0A4R6P0T8-F1
#
_cell.length_a   1.000
_cell.length_b   1.000
_cell.length_c   1.000
_cell.angle_alpha   90.00
_cell.angle_beta   90.00
_cell.angle_gamma   90.00
#
_symmetry.space_group_name_H-M   'P 1'
#
loop_
_entity.id
_entity.type
_entity.pdbx_description
1 polymer ?
#
loop_
_entity_poly.entity_id
_entity_poly.type
_entity_poly.pdbx_seq_one_letter_code
_entity_poly.pdbx_strand_id
1 'polypeptide(L)'
;MNTNPEYLDIAREVLQHCSGYDLWFPTPSQTAIVAWANVFATSKLSREDLIAGVDRAYQTEAPGYRPLPASIISYARTAYFEALRNLPDDRRRLMDEANYALQDIGFSTNEAHRYSRAVALGRVPSVQLTNDQADQLRARLARTREQLEQPPRHLEPLWKVLREATEGPQQAFRALTSDSTEEEDAA
;
A
#
# COMPACT_ATOMS: atom_id res chain seq x y z
N MET A 1 22.04 1.12 28.86
CA MET A 1 21.24 1.02 27.62
C MET A 1 19.95 1.78 27.86
N ASN A 2 19.73 2.90 27.17
CA ASN A 2 18.47 3.65 27.28
C ASN A 2 17.44 2.96 26.38
N THR A 3 16.57 2.15 26.95
CA THR A 3 15.47 1.53 26.21
C THR A 3 14.47 2.63 25.84
N ASN A 4 14.22 2.81 24.55
CA ASN A 4 13.25 3.80 24.06
C ASN A 4 11.85 3.41 24.57
N PRO A 5 11.12 4.31 25.27
CA PRO A 5 9.81 4.00 25.85
C PRO A 5 8.79 3.49 24.82
N GLU A 6 8.86 3.96 23.58
CA GLU A 6 8.00 3.49 22.49
C GLU A 6 8.15 1.98 22.24
N TYR A 7 9.39 1.47 22.23
CA TYR A 7 9.66 0.05 21.99
C TYR A 7 9.30 -0.83 23.20
N LEU A 8 9.23 -0.26 24.40
CA LEU A 8 8.69 -0.98 25.56
C LEU A 8 7.20 -1.24 25.39
N ASP A 9 6.46 -0.25 24.91
CA ASP A 9 5.02 -0.39 24.65
C ASP A 9 4.75 -1.36 23.51
N ILE A 10 5.51 -1.24 22.41
CA ILE A 10 5.45 -2.19 21.29
C ILE A 10 5.74 -3.62 21.78
N ALA A 11 6.81 -3.82 22.57
CA ALA A 11 7.16 -5.15 23.06
C ALA A 11 6.06 -5.74 23.95
N ARG A 12 5.43 -4.92 24.82
CA ARG A 12 4.32 -5.35 25.65
C ARG A 12 3.13 -5.80 24.81
N GLU A 13 2.78 -5.03 23.78
CA GLU A 13 1.67 -5.36 22.87
C GLU A 13 1.94 -6.60 22.05
N VAL A 14 3.15 -6.76 21.52
CA VAL A 14 3.54 -7.98 20.79
C VAL A 14 3.43 -9.21 21.68
N LEU A 15 3.94 -9.14 22.92
CA LEU A 15 3.86 -10.26 23.87
C LEU A 15 2.42 -10.56 24.30
N GLN A 16 1.59 -9.52 24.46
CA GLN A 16 0.16 -9.66 24.70
C GLN A 16 -0.56 -10.28 23.50
N HIS A 17 -0.12 -9.99 22.29
CA HIS A 17 -0.68 -10.59 21.07
C HIS A 17 -0.31 -12.07 20.96
N CYS A 18 0.92 -12.46 21.33
CA CYS A 18 1.31 -13.86 21.45
C CYS A 18 0.45 -14.64 22.44
N SER A 19 0.09 -14.05 23.59
CA SER A 19 -0.78 -14.71 24.57
C SER A 19 -2.24 -14.83 24.11
N GLY A 20 -2.66 -14.05 23.11
CA GLY A 20 -3.95 -14.25 22.43
C GLY A 20 -3.99 -15.52 21.56
N TYR A 21 -2.84 -15.95 21.02
CA TYR A 21 -2.73 -17.17 20.21
C TYR A 21 -2.49 -18.44 21.04
N ASP A 22 -1.73 -18.33 22.14
CA ASP A 22 -1.38 -19.45 23.00
C ASP A 22 -1.75 -19.16 24.46
N LEU A 23 -2.76 -19.87 24.97
CA LEU A 23 -3.23 -19.75 26.35
C LEU A 23 -2.17 -20.15 27.39
N TRP A 24 -1.15 -20.90 26.99
CA TRP A 24 -0.03 -21.31 27.86
C TRP A 24 1.16 -20.36 27.75
N PHE A 25 1.06 -19.29 26.95
CA PHE A 25 2.11 -18.30 26.85
C PHE A 25 2.31 -17.60 28.20
N PRO A 26 3.55 -17.56 28.73
CA PRO A 26 3.79 -17.02 30.05
C PRO A 26 3.55 -15.51 30.10
N THR A 27 3.02 -15.03 31.22
CA THR A 27 2.95 -13.59 31.48
C THR A 27 4.36 -13.00 31.44
N PRO A 28 4.63 -12.04 30.54
CA PRO A 28 5.99 -11.55 30.36
C PRO A 28 6.46 -10.75 31.57
N SER A 29 7.65 -11.08 32.08
CA SER A 29 8.30 -10.28 33.12
C SER A 29 8.80 -8.95 32.55
N GLN A 30 9.00 -7.94 33.40
CA GLN A 30 9.55 -6.65 32.96
C GLN A 30 10.91 -6.81 32.24
N THR A 31 11.73 -7.75 32.69
CA THR A 31 13.02 -8.08 32.05
C THR A 31 12.83 -8.64 30.65
N ALA A 32 11.84 -9.51 30.44
CA ALA A 32 11.52 -10.05 29.12
C ALA A 32 11.05 -8.94 28.16
N ILE A 33 10.18 -8.04 28.63
CA ILE A 33 9.70 -6.88 27.85
C ILE A 33 10.88 -6.01 27.42
N VAL A 34 11.79 -5.67 28.34
CA VAL A 34 12.99 -4.86 28.03
C VAL A 34 13.89 -5.58 27.01
N ALA A 35 14.10 -6.88 27.15
CA ALA A 35 14.90 -7.65 26.21
C ALA A 35 14.29 -7.66 24.80
N TRP A 36 12.98 -7.86 24.69
CA TRP A 36 12.25 -7.82 23.42
C TRP A 36 12.28 -6.42 22.80
N ALA A 37 12.05 -5.37 23.60
CA ALA A 37 12.11 -3.98 23.15
C ALA A 37 13.48 -3.63 22.56
N ASN A 38 14.57 -4.06 23.21
CA ASN A 38 15.92 -3.84 22.70
C ASN A 38 16.14 -4.52 21.34
N VAL A 39 15.64 -5.74 21.16
CA VAL A 39 15.73 -6.46 19.88
C VAL A 39 14.88 -5.76 18.82
N PHE A 40 13.65 -5.34 19.13
CA PHE A 40 12.79 -4.64 18.19
C PHE A 40 13.33 -3.27 17.78
N ALA A 41 13.96 -2.53 18.69
CA ALA A 41 14.61 -1.25 18.39
C ALA A 41 15.69 -1.37 17.29
N THR A 42 16.37 -2.52 17.20
CA THR A 42 17.37 -2.75 16.14
C THR A 42 16.73 -3.02 14.77
N SER A 43 15.49 -3.48 14.74
CA SER A 43 14.80 -3.91 13.52
C SER A 43 14.25 -2.75 12.68
N LYS A 44 13.96 -1.61 13.31
CA LYS A 44 13.27 -0.43 12.73
C LYS A 44 11.90 -0.76 12.11
N LEU A 45 11.28 -1.85 12.55
CA LEU A 45 9.93 -2.24 12.16
C LEU A 45 8.90 -1.45 12.97
N SER A 46 7.76 -1.15 12.33
CA SER A 46 6.63 -0.52 13.01
C SER A 46 5.94 -1.50 13.97
N ARG A 47 5.10 -0.97 14.86
CA ARG A 47 4.21 -1.76 15.72
C ARG A 47 3.39 -2.73 14.88
N GLU A 48 2.77 -2.23 13.82
CA GLU A 48 1.89 -2.98 12.92
C GLU A 48 2.65 -4.10 12.21
N ASP A 49 3.90 -3.88 11.82
CA ASP A 49 4.75 -4.93 11.23
C ASP A 49 5.01 -6.07 12.21
N LEU A 50 5.34 -5.75 13.46
CA LEU A 50 5.65 -6.74 14.47
C LEU A 50 4.42 -7.57 14.84
N ILE A 51 3.25 -6.94 14.95
CA ILE A 51 1.97 -7.64 15.16
C ILE A 51 1.63 -8.56 13.98
N ALA A 52 1.75 -8.07 12.74
CA ALA A 52 1.57 -8.91 11.55
C ALA A 52 2.58 -10.06 11.48
N GLY A 53 3.78 -9.86 12.02
CA GLY A 53 4.80 -10.90 12.18
C GLY A 53 4.38 -12.00 13.15
N VAL A 54 3.72 -11.64 14.26
CA VAL A 54 3.13 -12.62 15.18
C VAL A 54 2.03 -13.42 14.50
N ASP A 55 1.08 -12.75 13.84
CA ASP A 55 0.00 -13.41 13.10
C ASP A 55 0.54 -14.43 12.10
N ARG A 56 1.52 -14.00 11.30
CA ARG A 56 2.16 -14.85 10.31
C ARG A 56 2.88 -16.03 10.94
N ALA A 57 3.61 -15.82 12.04
CA ALA A 57 4.33 -16.89 12.71
C ALA A 57 3.37 -17.98 13.19
N TYR A 58 2.29 -17.61 13.88
CA TYR A 58 1.31 -18.57 14.38
C TYR A 58 0.46 -19.25 13.30
N GLN A 59 0.32 -18.64 12.11
CA GLN A 59 -0.34 -19.28 10.96
C GLN A 59 0.56 -20.28 10.23
N THR A 60 1.88 -20.08 10.29
CA THR A 60 2.84 -20.86 9.49
C THR A 60 3.48 -21.99 10.30
N GLU A 61 3.75 -21.74 11.58
CA GLU A 61 4.48 -22.65 12.45
C GLU A 61 3.59 -23.75 13.01
N ALA A 62 4.22 -24.87 13.39
CA ALA A 62 3.51 -25.99 13.99
C ALA A 62 2.95 -25.66 15.39
N PRO A 63 1.91 -26.38 15.86
CA PRO A 63 1.41 -26.25 17.23
C PRO A 63 2.53 -26.42 18.27
N GLY A 64 2.54 -25.57 19.29
CA GLY A 64 3.59 -25.53 20.31
C GLY A 64 4.79 -24.63 19.97
N TYR A 65 4.69 -23.84 18.89
CA TYR A 65 5.64 -22.80 18.54
C TYR A 65 5.85 -21.81 19.70
N ARG A 66 7.12 -21.54 20.02
CA ARG A 66 7.52 -20.59 21.07
C ARG A 66 8.17 -19.37 20.43
N PRO A 67 7.48 -18.22 20.36
CA PRO A 67 8.00 -17.07 19.64
C PRO A 67 9.22 -16.49 20.35
N LEU A 68 10.25 -16.19 19.56
CA LEU A 68 11.43 -15.43 19.97
C LEU A 68 11.38 -14.07 19.27
N PRO A 69 11.94 -13.00 19.87
CA PRO A 69 11.85 -11.67 19.27
C PRO A 69 12.51 -11.62 17.88
N ALA A 70 13.60 -12.37 17.67
CA ALA A 70 14.26 -12.49 16.37
C ALA A 70 13.41 -13.22 15.32
N SER A 71 12.66 -14.26 15.70
CA SER A 71 11.78 -14.96 14.76
C SER A 71 10.60 -14.09 14.37
N ILE A 72 10.01 -13.35 15.32
CA ILE A 72 8.96 -12.37 15.02
C ILE A 72 9.43 -11.31 14.04
N ILE A 73 10.66 -10.78 14.17
CA ILE A 73 11.22 -9.84 13.18
C ILE A 73 11.30 -10.46 11.78
N SER A 74 11.72 -11.73 11.69
CA SER A 74 11.79 -12.44 10.41
C SER A 74 10.41 -12.58 9.74
N TYR A 75 9.42 -13.01 10.53
CA TYR A 75 8.05 -13.14 10.06
C TYR A 75 7.42 -11.78 9.73
N ALA A 76 7.69 -10.74 10.50
CA ALA A 76 7.25 -9.37 10.24
C ALA A 76 7.77 -8.85 8.90
N ARG A 77 9.06 -9.05 8.60
CA ARG A 77 9.64 -8.69 7.29
C ARG A 77 8.97 -9.45 6.16
N THR A 78 8.72 -10.74 6.35
CA THR A 78 8.06 -11.56 5.34
C THR A 78 6.62 -11.09 5.09
N ALA A 79 5.85 -10.86 6.16
CA ALA A 79 4.49 -10.32 6.08
C ALA A 79 4.46 -8.94 5.39
N TYR A 80 5.43 -8.07 5.69
CA TYR A 80 5.57 -6.77 5.05
C TYR A 80 5.76 -6.87 3.53
N PHE A 81 6.70 -7.72 3.08
CA PHE A 81 6.95 -7.87 1.64
C PHE A 81 5.81 -8.58 0.91
N GLU A 82 5.12 -9.50 1.56
CA GLU A 82 3.91 -10.11 1.01
C GLU A 82 2.78 -9.10 0.87
N ALA A 83 2.56 -8.26 1.88
CA ALA A 83 1.56 -7.20 1.81
C ALA A 83 1.85 -6.24 0.64
N LEU A 84 3.12 -5.86 0.44
CA LEU A 84 3.52 -5.05 -0.71
C LEU A 84 3.30 -5.78 -2.04
N ARG A 85 3.65 -7.07 -2.11
CA ARG A 85 3.45 -7.89 -3.31
C ARG A 85 1.97 -8.08 -3.65
N ASN A 86 1.10 -8.08 -2.65
CA ASN A 86 -0.35 -8.29 -2.83
C ASN A 86 -1.11 -6.98 -3.04
N LEU A 87 -0.43 -5.82 -3.10
CA LEU A 87 -1.09 -4.55 -3.43
C LEU A 87 -1.74 -4.63 -4.82
N PRO A 88 -2.97 -4.09 -4.99
CA PRO A 88 -3.57 -3.90 -6.31
C PRO A 88 -2.69 -3.02 -7.22
N ASP A 89 -2.73 -3.26 -8.53
CA ASP A 89 -1.87 -2.55 -9.50
C ASP A 89 -2.03 -1.03 -9.43
N ASP A 90 -3.26 -0.53 -9.32
CA ASP A 90 -3.52 0.91 -9.18
C ASP A 90 -2.86 1.49 -7.94
N ARG A 91 -2.86 0.73 -6.84
CA ARG A 91 -2.25 1.15 -5.58
C ARG A 91 -0.72 1.09 -5.64
N ARG A 92 -0.14 0.15 -6.39
CA ARG A 92 1.31 0.14 -6.67
C ARG A 92 1.73 1.33 -7.52
N ARG A 93 0.96 1.68 -8.57
CA ARG A 93 1.24 2.87 -9.38
C ARG A 93 1.20 4.14 -8.55
N LEU A 94 0.16 4.31 -7.72
CA LEU A 94 0.07 5.46 -6.80
C LEU A 94 1.23 5.51 -5.80
N MET A 95 1.67 4.35 -5.29
CA MET A 95 2.85 4.26 -4.41
C MET A 95 4.12 4.73 -5.13
N ASP A 96 4.34 4.29 -6.37
CA ASP A 96 5.51 4.66 -7.17
C ASP A 96 5.48 6.16 -7.55
N GLU A 97 4.32 6.69 -7.94
CA GLU A 97 4.12 8.11 -8.21
C GLU A 97 4.39 8.97 -6.97
N ALA A 98 3.85 8.58 -5.81
CA ALA A 98 4.11 9.28 -4.56
C ALA A 98 5.61 9.26 -4.20
N ASN A 99 6.29 8.14 -4.46
CA ASN A 99 7.74 8.03 -4.26
C ASN A 99 8.52 9.03 -5.12
N TYR A 100 8.20 9.15 -6.42
CA TYR A 100 8.86 10.14 -7.29
C TYR A 100 8.55 11.56 -6.86
N ALA A 101 7.27 11.86 -6.58
CA ALA A 101 6.85 13.19 -6.17
C ALA A 101 7.57 13.65 -4.89
N LEU A 102 7.78 12.76 -3.92
CA LEU A 102 8.53 13.03 -2.70
C LEU A 102 10.01 13.28 -2.96
N GLN A 103 10.65 12.50 -3.82
CA GLN A 103 12.06 12.72 -4.19
C GLN A 103 12.25 14.10 -4.83
N ASP A 104 11.32 14.51 -5.69
CA ASP A 104 11.33 15.83 -6.30
C ASP A 104 11.08 16.98 -5.28
N ILE A 105 10.51 16.70 -4.09
CA ILE A 105 10.33 17.69 -2.99
C ILE A 105 11.63 17.78 -2.15
N GLY A 106 12.60 16.91 -2.41
CA GLY A 106 13.90 16.88 -1.74
C GLY A 106 14.06 15.76 -0.71
N PHE A 107 13.12 14.82 -0.62
CA PHE A 107 13.31 13.62 0.21
C PHE A 107 14.35 12.68 -0.40
N SER A 108 15.13 12.02 0.44
CA SER A 108 16.00 10.95 -0.06
C SER A 108 15.17 9.79 -0.60
N THR A 109 15.72 9.04 -1.57
CA THR A 109 15.07 7.85 -2.14
C THR A 109 14.60 6.86 -1.07
N ASN A 110 15.38 6.69 0.01
CA ASN A 110 15.02 5.79 1.11
C ASN A 110 13.83 6.30 1.94
N GLU A 111 13.76 7.61 2.21
CA GLU A 111 12.64 8.22 2.94
C GLU A 111 11.37 8.21 2.10
N ALA A 112 11.49 8.56 0.82
CA ALA A 112 10.37 8.54 -0.13
C ALA A 112 9.78 7.13 -0.27
N HIS A 113 10.61 6.09 -0.40
CA HIS A 113 10.13 4.70 -0.43
C HIS A 113 9.47 4.29 0.88
N ARG A 114 10.05 4.67 2.03
CA ARG A 114 9.47 4.32 3.33
C ARG A 114 8.10 4.97 3.51
N TYR A 115 7.98 6.26 3.15
CA TYR A 115 6.74 7.01 3.25
C TYR A 115 5.67 6.44 2.30
N SER A 116 5.99 6.32 1.01
CA SER A 116 5.04 5.82 0.00
C SER A 116 4.53 4.42 0.32
N ARG A 117 5.40 3.51 0.75
CA ARG A 117 5.01 2.15 1.17
C ARG A 117 4.12 2.16 2.42
N ALA A 118 4.42 3.01 3.41
CA ALA A 118 3.58 3.14 4.60
C ALA A 118 2.17 3.60 4.23
N VAL A 119 2.04 4.65 3.40
CA VAL A 119 0.75 5.14 2.90
C VAL A 119 0.03 4.08 2.07
N ALA A 120 0.74 3.39 1.17
CA ALA A 120 0.16 2.32 0.36
C ALA A 120 -0.37 1.17 1.22
N LEU A 121 0.25 0.86 2.35
CA LEU A 121 -0.25 -0.14 3.29
C LEU A 121 -1.31 0.40 4.27
N GLY A 122 -1.70 1.67 4.17
CA GLY A 122 -2.67 2.31 5.07
C GLY A 122 -2.11 2.57 6.47
N ARG A 123 -0.78 2.67 6.60
CA ARG A 123 -0.06 2.83 7.87
C ARG A 123 0.40 4.27 8.05
N VAL A 124 0.72 4.61 9.30
CA VAL A 124 1.27 5.92 9.64
C VAL A 124 2.74 5.99 9.20
N PRO A 125 3.12 6.94 8.32
CA PRO A 125 4.51 7.11 7.93
C PRO A 125 5.36 7.60 9.11
N SER A 126 6.58 7.07 9.24
CA SER A 126 7.52 7.52 10.27
C SER A 126 8.01 8.95 10.06
N VAL A 127 7.96 9.42 8.82
CA VAL A 127 8.37 10.77 8.43
C VAL A 127 7.11 11.61 8.28
N GLN A 128 7.02 12.69 9.05
CA GLN A 128 5.92 13.64 8.95
C GLN A 128 6.27 14.71 7.93
N LEU A 129 5.34 14.97 7.00
CA LEU A 129 5.45 16.09 6.07
C LEU A 129 5.02 17.37 6.78
N THR A 130 5.70 18.48 6.49
CA THR A 130 5.16 19.80 6.84
C THR A 130 3.90 20.08 6.03
N ASN A 131 3.09 21.04 6.46
CA ASN A 131 1.89 21.43 5.71
C ASN A 131 2.21 21.83 4.27
N ASP A 132 3.28 22.60 4.08
CA ASP A 132 3.77 23.00 2.75
C ASP A 132 4.21 21.80 1.90
N GLN A 133 4.97 20.86 2.48
CA GLN A 133 5.36 19.63 1.77
C GLN A 133 4.14 18.77 1.39
N ALA A 134 3.14 18.69 2.27
CA ALA A 134 1.91 17.96 2.00
C ALA A 134 1.07 18.63 0.90
N ASP A 135 1.01 19.96 0.87
CA ASP A 135 0.38 20.73 -0.22
C ASP A 135 1.10 20.52 -1.55
N GLN A 136 2.44 20.56 -1.55
CA GLN A 136 3.26 20.30 -2.74
C GLN A 136 3.08 18.87 -3.26
N LEU A 137 3.04 17.87 -2.38
CA LEU A 137 2.79 16.48 -2.75
C LEU A 137 1.40 16.33 -3.40
N ARG A 138 0.36 16.90 -2.78
CA ARG A 138 -1.00 16.88 -3.34
C ARG A 138 -1.08 17.55 -4.70
N ALA A 139 -0.47 18.72 -4.85
CA ALA A 139 -0.45 19.45 -6.12
C ALA A 139 0.26 18.67 -7.24
N ARG A 140 1.34 17.95 -6.90
CA ARG A 140 2.07 17.12 -7.88
C ARG A 140 1.30 15.87 -8.27
N LEU A 141 0.72 15.15 -7.32
CA LEU A 141 -0.10 13.98 -7.63
C LEU A 141 -1.31 14.36 -8.50
N ALA A 142 -1.94 15.52 -8.24
CA ALA A 142 -3.00 16.05 -9.09
C ALA A 142 -2.50 16.34 -10.52
N ARG A 143 -1.34 16.99 -10.67
CA ARG A 143 -0.74 17.27 -11.98
C ARG A 143 -0.39 15.99 -12.75
N THR A 144 0.21 15.01 -12.09
CA THR A 144 0.55 13.71 -12.71
C THR A 144 -0.72 13.02 -13.22
N ARG A 145 -1.78 13.03 -12.42
CA ARG A 145 -3.07 12.48 -12.82
C ARG A 145 -3.67 13.19 -14.03
N GLU A 146 -3.66 14.53 -14.05
CA GLU A 146 -4.12 15.32 -15.20
C GLU A 146 -3.32 15.01 -16.47
N GLN A 147 -2.00 14.80 -16.35
CA GLN A 147 -1.14 14.44 -17.48
C GLN A 147 -1.43 13.04 -18.01
N LEU A 148 -1.78 12.09 -17.15
CA LEU A 148 -2.18 10.73 -17.55
C LEU A 148 -3.57 10.69 -18.19
N GLU A 149 -4.47 11.59 -17.80
CA GLU A 149 -5.79 11.76 -18.42
C GLU A 149 -5.73 12.49 -19.78
N GLN A 150 -4.61 13.16 -20.08
CA GLN A 150 -4.35 13.74 -21.38
C GLN A 150 -3.68 12.72 -22.31
N PRO A 151 -4.18 12.53 -23.55
CA PRO A 151 -3.54 11.64 -24.49
C PRO A 151 -2.13 12.14 -24.84
N PRO A 152 -1.17 11.24 -25.08
CA PRO A 152 0.12 11.63 -25.62
C PRO A 152 -0.09 12.47 -26.89
N ARG A 153 0.58 13.62 -27.02
CA ARG A 153 0.38 14.58 -28.14
C ARG A 153 0.42 13.94 -29.53
N HIS A 154 1.17 12.86 -29.72
CA HIS A 154 1.28 12.13 -30.98
C HIS A 154 0.12 11.16 -31.25
N LEU A 155 -0.70 10.84 -30.23
CA LEU A 155 -1.89 9.99 -30.31
C LEU A 155 -3.19 10.77 -30.14
N GLU A 156 -3.15 12.09 -29.95
CA GLU A 156 -4.32 12.97 -29.90
C GLU A 156 -5.37 12.70 -31.01
N PRO A 157 -4.98 12.54 -32.30
CA PRO A 157 -5.98 12.27 -33.34
C PRO A 157 -6.65 10.89 -33.17
N LEU A 158 -5.91 9.85 -32.78
CA LEU A 158 -6.45 8.51 -32.54
C LEU A 158 -7.34 8.46 -31.29
N TRP A 159 -6.98 9.22 -30.25
CA TRP A 159 -7.77 9.32 -29.03
C TRP A 159 -9.10 10.07 -29.24
N LYS A 160 -9.14 11.10 -30.09
CA LYS A 160 -10.42 11.75 -30.49
C LYS A 160 -11.36 10.75 -31.15
N VAL A 161 -10.86 10.00 -32.13
CA VAL A 161 -11.64 8.97 -32.84
C VAL A 161 -12.14 7.88 -31.89
N LEU A 162 -11.32 7.41 -30.96
CA LEU A 162 -11.73 6.39 -29.98
C LEU A 162 -12.75 6.90 -28.96
N ARG A 163 -12.70 8.17 -28.58
CA ARG A 163 -13.66 8.78 -27.65
C ARG A 163 -14.99 9.07 -28.33
N GLU A 164 -14.97 9.54 -29.57
CA GLU A 164 -16.17 9.69 -30.40
C GLU A 164 -16.81 8.32 -30.69
N ALA A 165 -16.02 7.26 -30.83
CA ALA A 165 -16.51 5.89 -30.99
C ALA A 165 -17.15 5.29 -29.72
N THR A 166 -17.03 5.92 -28.53
CA THR A 166 -17.71 5.44 -27.31
C THR A 166 -19.20 5.79 -27.25
N GLU A 167 -19.73 6.60 -28.18
CA GLU A 167 -21.16 6.62 -28.52
C GLU A 167 -21.60 5.46 -29.43
N GLY A 168 -20.67 4.53 -29.69
CA GLY A 168 -20.92 3.14 -30.03
C GLY A 168 -21.08 2.83 -31.53
N PRO A 169 -20.56 1.68 -32.01
CA PRO A 169 -20.83 1.13 -33.36
C PRO A 169 -22.32 0.78 -33.60
N GLN A 170 -23.20 1.01 -32.62
CA GLN A 170 -24.65 0.83 -32.74
C GLN A 170 -25.32 1.93 -33.58
N GLN A 171 -24.78 3.14 -33.63
CA GLN A 171 -25.30 4.18 -34.54
C GLN A 171 -24.93 3.90 -36.00
N ALA A 172 -23.73 3.36 -36.25
CA ALA A 172 -23.30 2.99 -37.60
C ALA A 172 -24.15 1.84 -38.20
N PHE A 173 -24.61 0.89 -37.38
CA PHE A 173 -25.51 -0.18 -37.83
C PHE A 173 -26.95 0.27 -38.06
N ARG A 174 -27.46 1.24 -37.28
CA ARG A 174 -28.83 1.78 -37.48
C ARG A 174 -28.96 2.60 -38.76
N ALA A 175 -27.93 3.35 -39.14
CA ALA A 175 -27.92 4.16 -40.36
C ALA A 175 -27.85 3.31 -41.66
N LEU A 176 -27.41 2.05 -41.58
CA LEU A 176 -27.36 1.13 -42.72
C LEU A 176 -28.63 0.28 -42.88
N THR A 177 -29.53 0.28 -41.89
CA THR A 177 -30.77 -0.52 -41.90
C THR A 177 -32.05 0.30 -42.04
N SER A 178 -31.97 1.64 -42.12
CA SER A 178 -33.15 2.51 -42.26
C SER A 178 -33.46 2.96 -43.69
N ASP A 179 -32.77 2.41 -44.71
CA ASP A 179 -32.93 2.81 -46.12
C ASP A 179 -33.54 1.70 -46.99
N SER A 180 -34.43 0.87 -46.42
CA SER A 180 -35.11 -0.20 -47.19
C SER A 180 -36.51 -0.54 -46.68
N THR A 181 -37.35 0.49 -46.47
CA THR A 181 -38.82 0.32 -46.47
C THR A 181 -39.50 1.60 -46.99
N GLU A 182 -39.29 1.91 -48.26
CA GLU A 182 -40.25 2.63 -49.09
C GLU A 182 -40.25 1.96 -50.47
N GLU A 183 -41.13 0.98 -50.70
CA GLU A 183 -41.90 0.76 -51.93
C GLU A 183 -42.64 -0.59 -51.89
N GLU A 184 -43.83 -0.60 -52.50
CA GLU A 184 -44.81 -1.70 -52.70
C GLU A 184 -45.68 -2.05 -51.47
N ASP A 185 -47.00 -1.83 -51.43
CA ASP A 185 -47.99 -1.89 -52.50
C ASP A 185 -49.21 -1.00 -52.25
N ALA A 186 -49.58 -0.25 -53.29
CA ALA A 186 -50.93 0.22 -53.54
C ALA A 186 -51.30 -0.14 -54.98
N ALA A 187 -51.94 -1.31 -55.18
CA ALA A 187 -52.94 -1.60 -56.22
C ALA A 187 -53.55 -2.99 -56.00
#